data_AF-A0AA36A9K4-F1
#
_entry.id   AF-A0AA36A9K4-F1
#
_cell.length_a   1.000
_cell.length_b   1.000
_cell.length_c   1.000
_cell.angle_alpha   90.00
_cell.angle_beta   90.00
_cell.angle_gamma   90.00
#
_symmetry.space_group_name_H-M   'P 1'
#
loop_
_entity.id
_entity.type
_entity.pdbx_description
1 polymer ?
#
loop_
_entity_poly.entity_id
_entity_poly.type
_entity_poly.pdbx_seq_one_letter_code
_entity_poly.pdbx_strand_id
1 'polypeptide(L)'
;MKTGTAILMGLWLWHSQVLAICPVWSAARAHEEISRLQQQITQWDDAYWKEGVSAVEDGVYDQLHAQLLQWQHCFADDDPPSLTLPSPGGTIPHPVAHTGVQKLADKRAMQQWMREHNDLWVQPKVDGVAVTLKYQQGKLTQAISRGDGLKGEDWTQKVQQIPAVPQTVVGALANSVLQGEIFLQQEGHIQQKMGGMNARSKVAGLLMRKGNVSDLSSLGIFIWAWPDGPQTMSERVNQLSAAGFTLAKKFTLPADNVESVERARTHWWTSALPFVTDGVVVRMSKEPASRQWLPGQGSWLVAWKYPPVAQVAEVTAIQFTVGKSGKIAVVATLAPVMLDDKRVQRVNIGSVTRWEEWDIAPGDRILVSLAGQGIPRIDDVVWRSSERTKPMPPENRFNALTCFFASASCQEQFISRLVWAGSGAVLQLDGVGEAGWRALHQQHHFEHIFSWLALTQEQIQHTPGFANAKSEQVWHQFNLVRKQPFIRWILALGIPLPQTALNASGDRSWLQLSGRTESYWQQLPAVGPRRARQVMAWLDNAEVKQLSHWLAAQHIESFIP
;
A
#
# COMPACT_ATOMS: atom_id res chain seq x y z
N MET A 1 -51.54 56.13 -0.98
CA MET A 1 -50.19 56.54 -1.41
C MET A 1 -49.15 55.83 -0.52
N LYS A 2 -48.20 55.13 -1.16
CA LYS A 2 -46.85 54.75 -0.67
C LYS A 2 -46.78 53.74 0.49
N THR A 3 -46.59 52.44 0.20
CA THR A 3 -45.31 51.67 0.06
C THR A 3 -44.49 51.58 1.35
N GLY A 4 -44.29 50.36 1.87
CA GLY A 4 -43.41 50.06 3.01
C GLY A 4 -43.30 48.57 3.31
N THR A 5 -42.68 47.83 2.39
CA THR A 5 -41.86 46.62 2.53
C THR A 5 -41.92 45.82 3.84
N ALA A 6 -42.39 44.58 3.74
CA ALA A 6 -42.23 43.52 4.73
C ALA A 6 -40.81 42.94 4.70
N ILE A 7 -40.17 42.83 5.86
CA ILE A 7 -38.89 42.13 6.05
C ILE A 7 -39.21 40.69 6.45
N LEU A 8 -38.97 39.75 5.53
CA LEU A 8 -38.96 38.31 5.77
C LEU A 8 -37.57 37.93 6.32
N MET A 9 -37.49 37.59 7.60
CA MET A 9 -36.33 36.92 8.21
C MET A 9 -36.30 35.46 7.74
N GLY A 10 -35.49 35.16 6.71
CA GLY A 10 -35.15 33.80 6.33
C GLY A 10 -34.04 33.26 7.23
N LEU A 11 -34.38 32.31 8.10
CA LEU A 11 -33.44 31.45 8.81
C LEU A 11 -32.76 30.52 7.78
N TRP A 12 -31.58 30.92 7.30
CA TRP A 12 -30.71 30.06 6.52
C TRP A 12 -30.03 29.03 7.45
N LEU A 13 -30.60 27.83 7.49
CA LEU A 13 -29.94 26.61 7.98
C LEU A 13 -28.76 26.30 7.06
N TRP A 14 -27.55 26.67 7.47
CA TRP A 14 -26.31 26.22 6.86
C TRP A 14 -26.19 24.70 7.03
N HIS A 15 -26.64 23.95 6.02
CA HIS A 15 -26.24 22.57 5.83
C HIS A 15 -24.78 22.60 5.37
N SER A 16 -23.86 22.35 6.29
CA SER A 16 -22.48 22.03 5.95
C SER A 16 -22.46 20.64 5.30
N GLN A 17 -22.79 20.58 4.02
CA GLN A 17 -22.35 19.48 3.19
C GLN A 17 -20.82 19.58 3.10
N VAL A 18 -20.13 18.58 3.63
CA VAL A 18 -18.71 18.39 3.34
C VAL A 18 -18.63 17.93 1.88
N LEU A 19 -18.77 18.88 0.95
CA LEU A 19 -18.44 18.68 -0.44
C LEU A 19 -16.92 18.49 -0.48
N ALA A 20 -16.47 17.35 -0.99
CA ALA A 20 -15.06 17.08 -1.21
C ALA A 20 -14.53 18.14 -2.18
N ILE A 21 -13.77 19.09 -1.66
CA ILE A 21 -13.29 20.25 -2.42
C ILE A 21 -12.33 19.75 -3.51
N CYS A 22 -12.75 19.88 -4.78
CA CYS A 22 -11.83 19.66 -5.90
C CYS A 22 -10.66 20.65 -5.78
N PRO A 23 -9.41 20.19 -5.90
CA PRO A 23 -8.27 21.09 -5.84
C PRO A 23 -8.34 22.12 -6.98
N VAL A 24 -7.91 23.36 -6.73
CA VAL A 24 -7.80 24.38 -7.80
C VAL A 24 -6.44 24.20 -8.48
N TRP A 25 -6.36 23.30 -9.47
CA TRP A 25 -5.14 23.00 -10.23
C TRP A 25 -5.30 23.37 -11.71
N SER A 26 -4.18 23.69 -12.37
CA SER A 26 -4.13 23.74 -13.83
C SER A 26 -4.24 22.33 -14.41
N ALA A 27 -4.76 22.19 -15.64
CA ALA A 27 -4.91 20.89 -16.30
C ALA A 27 -3.60 20.08 -16.33
N ALA A 28 -2.47 20.75 -16.57
CA ALA A 28 -1.15 20.12 -16.54
C ALA A 28 -0.75 19.57 -15.16
N ARG A 29 -1.05 20.32 -14.07
CA ARG A 29 -0.78 19.89 -12.70
C ARG A 29 -1.70 18.75 -12.27
N ALA A 30 -2.96 18.79 -12.67
CA ALA A 30 -3.89 17.70 -12.43
C ALA A 30 -3.41 16.40 -13.08
N HIS A 31 -3.01 16.47 -14.35
CA HIS A 31 -2.50 15.31 -15.09
C HIS A 31 -1.25 14.71 -14.43
N GLU A 32 -0.36 15.54 -13.90
CA GLU A 32 0.86 15.10 -13.24
C GLU A 32 0.62 14.42 -11.88
N GLU A 33 -0.20 15.03 -11.02
CA GLU A 33 -0.54 14.46 -9.70
C GLU A 33 -1.34 13.15 -9.83
N ILE A 34 -2.27 13.09 -10.78
CA ILE A 34 -2.99 11.86 -11.15
C ILE A 34 -2.01 10.78 -11.61
N SER A 35 -1.15 11.10 -12.59
CA SER A 35 -0.20 10.12 -13.16
C SER A 35 0.78 9.56 -12.12
N ARG A 36 1.29 10.42 -11.22
CA ARG A 36 2.23 10.02 -10.19
C ARG A 36 1.60 9.14 -9.13
N LEU A 37 0.41 9.52 -8.65
CA LEU A 37 -0.32 8.73 -7.67
C LEU A 37 -0.72 7.37 -8.25
N GLN A 38 -1.11 7.36 -9.54
CA GLN A 38 -1.40 6.14 -10.28
C GLN A 38 -0.18 5.22 -10.39
N GLN A 39 0.99 5.74 -10.74
CA GLN A 39 2.23 4.95 -10.81
C GLN A 39 2.64 4.37 -9.45
N GLN A 40 2.44 5.12 -8.35
CA GLN A 40 2.73 4.66 -7.00
C GLN A 40 1.80 3.52 -6.58
N ILE A 41 0.51 3.63 -6.90
CA ILE A 41 -0.49 2.57 -6.69
C ILE A 41 -0.10 1.33 -7.51
N THR A 42 0.27 1.49 -8.79
CA THR A 42 0.74 0.38 -9.63
C THR A 42 1.97 -0.35 -9.07
N GLN A 43 2.91 0.35 -8.44
CA GLN A 43 4.05 -0.31 -7.78
C GLN A 43 3.65 -1.12 -6.56
N TRP A 44 2.71 -0.60 -5.75
CA TRP A 44 2.19 -1.32 -4.59
C TRP A 44 1.37 -2.53 -5.01
N ASP A 45 0.60 -2.37 -6.07
CA ASP A 45 -0.09 -3.47 -6.73
C ASP A 45 0.92 -4.53 -7.19
N ASP A 46 1.95 -4.16 -7.94
CA ASP A 46 2.96 -5.11 -8.44
C ASP A 46 3.63 -5.90 -7.32
N ALA A 47 4.03 -5.25 -6.22
CA ALA A 47 4.62 -5.93 -5.07
C ALA A 47 3.61 -6.88 -4.41
N TYR A 48 2.36 -6.45 -4.24
CA TYR A 48 1.31 -7.26 -3.64
C TYR A 48 0.94 -8.46 -4.52
N TRP A 49 0.83 -8.27 -5.83
CA TRP A 49 0.36 -9.29 -6.78
C TRP A 49 1.47 -10.24 -7.28
N LYS A 50 2.73 -9.79 -7.44
CA LYS A 50 3.83 -10.64 -7.91
C LYS A 50 4.55 -11.36 -6.78
N GLU A 51 4.69 -10.70 -5.63
CA GLU A 51 5.54 -11.17 -4.53
C GLU A 51 4.73 -11.58 -3.30
N GLY A 52 3.42 -11.29 -3.28
CA GLY A 52 2.59 -11.49 -2.08
C GLY A 52 2.96 -10.54 -0.94
N VAL A 53 3.70 -9.47 -1.24
CA VAL A 53 4.26 -8.52 -0.29
C VAL A 53 3.60 -7.17 -0.51
N SER A 54 2.87 -6.67 0.49
CA SER A 54 2.40 -5.31 0.40
C SER A 54 3.40 -4.32 0.95
N ALA A 55 3.77 -3.34 0.13
CA ALA A 55 4.69 -2.28 0.51
C ALA A 55 4.05 -1.19 1.38
N VAL A 56 2.70 -1.11 1.43
CA VAL A 56 1.95 -0.11 2.22
C VAL A 56 0.68 -0.68 2.84
N GLU A 57 0.16 -0.01 3.87
CA GLU A 57 -1.08 -0.41 4.54
C GLU A 57 -2.30 -0.35 3.61
N ASP A 58 -3.20 -1.34 3.66
CA ASP A 58 -4.50 -1.33 2.93
C ASP A 58 -5.29 -0.02 3.14
N GLY A 59 -5.26 0.57 4.34
CA GLY A 59 -5.94 1.85 4.61
C GLY A 59 -5.33 3.03 3.86
N VAL A 60 -3.99 3.08 3.79
CA VAL A 60 -3.24 4.10 3.04
C VAL A 60 -3.41 3.90 1.54
N TYR A 61 -3.34 2.64 1.09
CA TYR A 61 -3.64 2.26 -0.28
C TYR A 61 -5.06 2.70 -0.68
N ASP A 62 -6.08 2.33 0.10
CA ASP A 62 -7.48 2.67 -0.19
C ASP A 62 -7.71 4.19 -0.18
N GLN A 63 -7.11 4.91 0.78
CA GLN A 63 -7.24 6.37 0.86
C GLN A 63 -6.59 7.05 -0.34
N LEU A 64 -5.40 6.61 -0.75
CA LEU A 64 -4.69 7.14 -1.90
C LEU A 64 -5.34 6.74 -3.22
N HIS A 65 -5.93 5.55 -3.29
CA HIS A 65 -6.72 5.11 -4.44
C HIS A 65 -8.02 5.91 -4.58
N ALA A 66 -8.72 6.17 -3.47
CA ALA A 66 -9.89 7.06 -3.46
C ALA A 66 -9.51 8.49 -3.84
N GLN A 67 -8.36 8.98 -3.36
CA GLN A 67 -7.81 10.29 -3.71
C GLN A 67 -7.52 10.39 -5.22
N LEU A 68 -6.98 9.34 -5.83
CA LEU A 68 -6.73 9.27 -7.27
C LEU A 68 -8.04 9.37 -8.08
N LEU A 69 -9.05 8.57 -7.71
CA LEU A 69 -10.36 8.59 -8.37
C LEU A 69 -11.03 9.95 -8.25
N GLN A 70 -10.94 10.58 -7.08
CA GLN A 70 -11.46 11.93 -6.86
C GLN A 70 -10.76 12.94 -7.79
N TRP A 71 -9.43 12.89 -7.92
CA TRP A 71 -8.71 13.81 -8.80
C TRP A 71 -9.05 13.56 -10.26
N GLN A 72 -9.14 12.31 -10.70
CA GLN A 72 -9.57 11.97 -12.06
C GLN A 72 -10.98 12.52 -12.37
N HIS A 73 -11.88 12.50 -11.39
CA HIS A 73 -13.22 13.07 -11.54
C HIS A 73 -13.22 14.61 -11.57
N CYS A 74 -12.40 15.26 -10.74
CA CYS A 74 -12.31 16.72 -10.68
C CYS A 74 -11.73 17.38 -11.94
N PHE A 75 -10.98 16.64 -12.77
CA PHE A 75 -10.23 17.17 -13.91
C PHE A 75 -10.45 16.39 -15.21
N ALA A 76 -11.62 15.77 -15.38
CA ALA A 76 -11.98 15.11 -16.63
C ALA A 76 -12.27 16.16 -17.73
N ASP A 77 -11.54 16.12 -18.85
CA ASP A 77 -11.90 16.82 -20.09
C ASP A 77 -13.03 16.03 -20.83
N ASP A 78 -13.83 16.71 -21.67
CA ASP A 78 -15.03 16.21 -22.38
C ASP A 78 -14.83 15.01 -23.35
N ASP A 79 -13.64 14.42 -23.41
CA ASP A 79 -13.44 13.11 -24.02
C ASP A 79 -13.41 12.06 -22.91
N PRO A 80 -14.31 11.06 -22.89
CA PRO A 80 -14.25 10.02 -21.87
C PRO A 80 -12.90 9.33 -21.99
N PRO A 81 -11.99 9.47 -21.01
CA PRO A 81 -10.72 8.81 -21.09
C PRO A 81 -11.03 7.32 -21.02
N SER A 82 -10.66 6.60 -22.09
CA SER A 82 -10.51 5.15 -22.07
C SER A 82 -9.82 4.80 -20.75
N LEU A 83 -10.57 4.16 -19.85
CA LEU A 83 -10.11 3.64 -18.57
C LEU A 83 -9.06 2.56 -18.82
N THR A 84 -7.85 2.97 -19.19
CA THR A 84 -6.67 2.13 -19.13
C THR A 84 -5.97 2.43 -17.82
N LEU A 85 -6.51 1.81 -16.77
CA LEU A 85 -5.72 1.46 -15.59
C LEU A 85 -4.44 0.74 -16.05
N PRO A 86 -3.25 1.08 -15.51
CA PRO A 86 -2.11 0.19 -15.57
C PRO A 86 -2.50 -1.07 -14.79
N SER A 87 -2.75 -2.15 -15.53
CA SER A 87 -3.33 -3.38 -14.99
C SER A 87 -2.30 -4.11 -14.11
N PRO A 88 -2.65 -4.50 -12.88
CA PRO A 88 -1.87 -5.46 -12.12
C PRO A 88 -1.95 -6.82 -12.83
N GLY A 89 -0.85 -7.25 -13.45
CA GLY A 89 -0.55 -8.67 -13.75
C GLY A 89 -1.55 -9.51 -14.56
N GLY A 90 -2.71 -8.95 -14.92
CA GLY A 90 -3.86 -9.67 -15.43
C GLY A 90 -4.48 -8.93 -16.61
N THR A 91 -4.71 -9.67 -17.68
CA THR A 91 -5.20 -9.12 -18.96
C THR A 91 -6.72 -9.24 -19.10
N ILE A 92 -7.40 -9.85 -18.13
CA ILE A 92 -8.80 -10.26 -18.28
C ILE A 92 -9.71 -9.19 -17.67
N PRO A 93 -10.58 -8.54 -18.47
CA PRO A 93 -11.56 -7.59 -17.97
C PRO A 93 -12.65 -8.31 -17.17
N HIS A 94 -13.04 -7.72 -16.05
CA HIS A 94 -14.19 -8.17 -15.28
C HIS A 94 -15.50 -7.86 -16.03
N PRO A 95 -16.46 -8.81 -16.09
CA PRO A 95 -17.81 -8.52 -16.59
C PRO A 95 -18.54 -7.44 -15.76
N VAL A 96 -18.24 -7.38 -14.46
CA VAL A 96 -18.75 -6.39 -13.51
C VAL A 96 -17.60 -5.99 -12.60
N ALA A 97 -17.36 -4.68 -12.45
CA ALA A 97 -16.27 -4.16 -11.63
C ALA A 97 -16.41 -4.54 -10.14
N HIS A 98 -15.29 -4.63 -9.43
CA HIS A 98 -15.27 -4.69 -7.97
C HIS A 98 -15.29 -3.27 -7.40
N THR A 99 -16.19 -2.99 -6.48
CA THR A 99 -16.37 -1.65 -5.90
C THR A 99 -15.55 -1.42 -4.63
N GLY A 100 -15.14 -2.49 -3.94
CA GLY A 100 -14.57 -2.38 -2.60
C GLY A 100 -15.62 -1.98 -1.57
N VAL A 101 -15.18 -1.63 -0.36
CA VAL A 101 -16.07 -1.27 0.75
C VAL A 101 -15.48 -0.13 1.57
N GLN A 102 -16.31 0.88 1.88
CA GLN A 102 -15.91 1.97 2.76
C GLN A 102 -15.78 1.48 4.20
N LYS A 103 -14.69 1.85 4.89
CA LYS A 103 -14.45 1.46 6.29
C LYS A 103 -14.99 2.53 7.23
N LEU A 104 -15.83 2.13 8.18
CA LEU A 104 -16.32 2.99 9.26
C LEU A 104 -15.50 2.76 10.53
N ALA A 105 -15.16 3.85 11.21
CA ALA A 105 -14.27 3.82 12.37
C ALA A 105 -14.93 3.20 13.61
N ASP A 106 -16.21 3.53 13.86
CA ASP A 106 -16.89 3.19 15.10
C ASP A 106 -18.40 3.00 14.94
N LYS A 107 -19.05 2.66 16.07
CA LYS A 107 -20.50 2.46 16.17
C LYS A 107 -21.29 3.72 15.77
N ARG A 108 -20.81 4.92 16.09
CA ARG A 108 -21.51 6.19 15.80
C ARG A 108 -21.53 6.46 14.30
N ALA A 109 -20.41 6.23 13.62
CA ALA A 109 -20.32 6.33 12.16
C ALA A 109 -21.26 5.33 11.48
N MET A 110 -21.31 4.07 11.98
CA MET A 110 -22.26 3.06 11.50
C MET A 110 -23.71 3.52 11.69
N GLN A 111 -24.06 4.01 12.87
CA GLN A 111 -25.41 4.51 13.15
C GLN A 111 -25.81 5.70 12.25
N GLN A 112 -24.86 6.57 11.91
CA GLN A 112 -25.12 7.66 10.98
C GLN A 112 -25.39 7.14 9.57
N TRP A 113 -24.53 6.25 9.07
CA TRP A 113 -24.72 5.66 7.74
C TRP A 113 -26.05 4.89 7.63
N MET A 114 -26.43 4.13 8.67
CA MET A 114 -27.70 3.39 8.68
C MET A 114 -28.95 4.28 8.73
N ARG A 115 -28.85 5.56 9.12
CA ARG A 115 -30.00 6.48 9.10
C ARG A 115 -30.37 6.95 7.69
N GLU A 116 -29.41 6.89 6.77
CA GLU A 116 -29.58 7.33 5.38
C GLU A 116 -29.98 6.19 4.45
N HIS A 117 -30.03 4.95 4.95
CA HIS A 117 -30.25 3.74 4.17
C HIS A 117 -31.28 2.81 4.84
N ASN A 118 -31.99 2.01 4.03
CA ASN A 118 -33.02 1.09 4.50
C ASN A 118 -32.78 -0.31 3.91
N ASP A 119 -33.48 -1.32 4.44
CA ASP A 119 -33.38 -2.73 4.01
C ASP A 119 -31.92 -3.23 4.05
N LEU A 120 -31.37 -3.19 5.26
CA LEU A 120 -29.97 -3.44 5.54
C LEU A 120 -29.74 -4.87 6.02
N TRP A 121 -28.58 -5.41 5.63
CA TRP A 121 -28.15 -6.76 5.91
C TRP A 121 -26.71 -6.76 6.37
N VAL A 122 -26.38 -7.61 7.33
CA VAL A 122 -25.02 -7.77 7.87
C VAL A 122 -24.45 -9.13 7.47
N GLN A 123 -23.19 -9.13 7.09
CA GLN A 123 -22.39 -10.30 6.73
C GLN A 123 -21.04 -10.25 7.48
N PRO A 124 -20.42 -11.39 7.82
CA PRO A 124 -19.04 -11.38 8.31
C PRO A 124 -18.15 -10.89 7.18
N LYS A 125 -17.18 -10.04 7.52
CA LYS A 125 -16.14 -9.65 6.57
C LYS A 125 -15.11 -10.77 6.54
N VAL A 126 -15.31 -11.74 5.66
CA VAL A 126 -14.42 -12.90 5.49
C VAL A 126 -13.05 -12.42 5.04
N ASP A 127 -11.99 -12.91 5.68
CA ASP A 127 -10.61 -12.52 5.36
C ASP A 127 -10.01 -13.51 4.36
N GLY A 128 -9.89 -13.08 3.11
CA GLY A 128 -9.45 -13.90 1.99
C GLY A 128 -9.00 -13.06 0.80
N VAL A 129 -9.22 -13.58 -0.41
CA VAL A 129 -9.01 -12.82 -1.65
C VAL A 129 -10.27 -12.81 -2.51
N ALA A 130 -10.64 -11.63 -2.99
CA ALA A 130 -11.81 -11.45 -3.83
C ALA A 130 -11.64 -12.11 -5.22
N VAL A 131 -12.72 -12.72 -5.71
CA VAL A 131 -12.80 -13.42 -6.99
C VAL A 131 -14.12 -13.10 -7.70
N THR A 132 -14.08 -13.05 -9.02
CA THR A 132 -15.27 -13.07 -9.89
C THR A 132 -15.44 -14.47 -10.46
N LEU A 133 -16.63 -15.06 -10.34
CA LEU A 133 -17.01 -16.29 -11.03
C LEU A 133 -18.02 -15.98 -12.13
N LYS A 134 -17.81 -16.52 -13.33
CA LYS A 134 -18.74 -16.39 -14.44
C LYS A 134 -19.27 -17.76 -14.83
N TYR A 135 -20.59 -17.90 -14.76
CA TYR A 135 -21.30 -19.08 -15.25
C TYR A 135 -21.98 -18.75 -16.58
N GLN A 136 -21.82 -19.65 -17.55
CA GLN A 136 -22.53 -19.58 -18.82
C GLN A 136 -23.08 -20.96 -19.15
N GLN A 137 -24.36 -21.00 -19.54
CA GLN A 137 -25.09 -22.25 -19.81
C GLN A 137 -24.94 -23.28 -18.67
N GLY A 138 -24.89 -22.79 -17.42
CA GLY A 138 -24.81 -23.62 -16.23
C GLY A 138 -23.42 -24.18 -15.91
N LYS A 139 -22.35 -23.75 -16.59
CA LYS A 139 -20.96 -24.18 -16.32
C LYS A 139 -20.09 -23.00 -15.92
N LEU A 140 -19.16 -23.23 -14.99
CA LEU A 140 -18.13 -22.24 -14.64
C LEU A 140 -17.18 -22.06 -15.83
N THR A 141 -17.22 -20.90 -16.48
CA THR A 141 -16.38 -20.61 -17.65
C THR A 141 -15.18 -19.74 -17.33
N GLN A 142 -15.27 -18.88 -16.32
CA GLN A 142 -14.16 -18.01 -15.91
C GLN A 142 -14.15 -17.81 -14.39
N ALA A 143 -12.95 -17.81 -13.80
CA ALA A 143 -12.70 -17.27 -12.47
C ALA A 143 -11.57 -16.25 -12.54
N ILE A 144 -11.83 -15.02 -12.10
CA ILE A 144 -10.92 -13.88 -12.28
C ILE A 144 -10.56 -13.30 -10.91
N SER A 145 -9.28 -13.12 -10.62
CA SER A 145 -8.83 -12.41 -9.41
C SER A 145 -9.34 -10.97 -9.40
N ARG A 146 -9.42 -10.33 -8.22
CA ARG A 146 -9.86 -8.92 -8.16
C ARG A 146 -8.99 -7.97 -9.00
N GLY A 147 -7.67 -8.09 -8.94
CA GLY A 147 -6.73 -7.14 -9.55
C GLY A 147 -7.02 -5.70 -9.13
N ASP A 148 -7.12 -4.78 -10.09
CA ASP A 148 -7.45 -3.36 -9.85
C ASP A 148 -8.98 -3.12 -9.68
N GLY A 149 -9.77 -4.18 -9.79
CA GLY A 149 -11.22 -4.16 -9.73
C GLY A 149 -11.92 -3.95 -11.08
N LEU A 150 -11.21 -3.54 -12.14
CA LEU A 150 -11.72 -3.59 -13.53
C LEU A 150 -11.11 -4.75 -14.32
N LYS A 151 -9.87 -5.13 -14.02
CA LYS A 151 -9.13 -6.23 -14.63
C LYS A 151 -8.46 -7.07 -13.56
N GLY A 152 -8.29 -8.35 -13.87
CA GLY A 152 -7.61 -9.29 -13.00
C GLY A 152 -6.95 -10.44 -13.75
N GLU A 153 -6.39 -11.36 -12.99
CA GLU A 153 -5.72 -12.56 -13.49
C GLU A 153 -6.71 -13.71 -13.66
N ASP A 154 -6.44 -14.56 -14.66
CA ASP A 154 -7.21 -15.79 -14.84
C ASP A 154 -6.79 -16.85 -13.81
N TRP A 155 -7.71 -17.16 -12.89
CA TRP A 155 -7.56 -18.20 -11.89
C TRP A 155 -8.45 -19.43 -12.18
N THR A 156 -9.08 -19.51 -13.36
CA THR A 156 -10.08 -20.52 -13.71
C THR A 156 -9.60 -21.93 -13.42
N GLN A 157 -8.40 -22.32 -13.90
CA GLN A 157 -7.87 -23.67 -13.69
C GLN A 157 -7.69 -24.06 -12.22
N LYS A 158 -7.33 -23.11 -11.35
CA LYS A 158 -7.13 -23.36 -9.92
C LYS A 158 -8.46 -23.36 -9.17
N VAL A 159 -9.33 -22.40 -9.48
CA VAL A 159 -10.65 -22.29 -8.85
C VAL A 159 -11.53 -23.49 -9.18
N GLN A 160 -11.39 -24.08 -10.38
CA GLN A 160 -12.05 -25.35 -10.73
C GLN A 160 -11.63 -26.54 -9.84
N GLN A 161 -10.46 -26.48 -9.20
CA GLN A 161 -9.97 -27.50 -8.28
C GLN A 161 -10.42 -27.28 -6.83
N ILE A 162 -11.05 -26.14 -6.52
CA ILE A 162 -11.56 -25.84 -5.18
C ILE A 162 -12.91 -26.56 -4.99
N PRO A 163 -13.02 -27.55 -4.07
CA PRO A 163 -14.24 -28.35 -3.92
C PRO A 163 -15.48 -27.52 -3.54
N ALA A 164 -15.28 -26.40 -2.84
CA ALA A 164 -16.35 -25.51 -2.41
C ALA A 164 -16.98 -24.70 -3.58
N VAL A 165 -16.38 -24.73 -4.77
CA VAL A 165 -16.89 -24.01 -5.96
C VAL A 165 -17.68 -24.99 -6.84
N PRO A 166 -19.01 -24.82 -6.97
CA PRO A 166 -19.82 -25.63 -7.87
C PRO A 166 -19.36 -25.48 -9.32
N GLN A 167 -19.03 -26.59 -9.99
CA GLN A 167 -18.63 -26.57 -11.40
C GLN A 167 -19.82 -26.36 -12.33
N THR A 168 -21.00 -26.76 -11.88
CA THR A 168 -22.27 -26.58 -12.58
C THR A 168 -23.32 -25.95 -11.68
N VAL A 169 -24.15 -25.10 -12.27
CA VAL A 169 -25.28 -24.43 -11.62
C VAL A 169 -26.50 -24.44 -12.54
N VAL A 170 -27.69 -24.28 -11.97
CA VAL A 170 -28.96 -24.34 -12.70
C VAL A 170 -29.82 -23.10 -12.44
N GLY A 171 -30.90 -22.96 -13.20
CA GLY A 171 -31.87 -21.88 -13.02
C GLY A 171 -31.27 -20.51 -13.33
N ALA A 172 -31.59 -19.51 -12.49
CA ALA A 172 -31.17 -18.14 -12.68
C ALA A 172 -29.64 -17.94 -12.65
N LEU A 173 -28.88 -18.83 -11.99
CA LEU A 173 -27.42 -18.75 -11.96
C LEU A 173 -26.77 -19.28 -13.24
N ALA A 174 -27.50 -19.97 -14.13
CA ALA A 174 -26.92 -20.62 -15.30
C ALA A 174 -26.20 -19.63 -16.23
N ASN A 175 -26.63 -18.37 -16.27
CA ASN A 175 -25.95 -17.27 -16.93
C ASN A 175 -25.82 -16.13 -15.93
N SER A 176 -24.79 -16.18 -15.08
CA SER A 176 -24.61 -15.22 -14.00
C SER A 176 -23.16 -14.84 -13.80
N VAL A 177 -22.97 -13.69 -13.17
CA VAL A 177 -21.69 -13.26 -12.63
C VAL A 177 -21.83 -13.18 -11.12
N LEU A 178 -20.95 -13.86 -10.40
CA LEU A 178 -20.88 -13.82 -8.95
C LEU A 178 -19.57 -13.16 -8.54
N GLN A 179 -19.61 -12.38 -7.47
CA GLN A 179 -18.40 -11.92 -6.80
C GLN A 179 -18.39 -12.46 -5.37
N GLY A 180 -17.23 -12.94 -4.95
CA GLY A 180 -17.06 -13.62 -3.68
C GLY A 180 -15.65 -13.49 -3.14
N GLU A 181 -15.42 -14.12 -2.00
CA GLU A 181 -14.13 -14.20 -1.32
C GLU A 181 -13.69 -15.67 -1.27
N ILE A 182 -12.51 -15.99 -1.80
CA ILE A 182 -11.84 -17.27 -1.55
C ILE A 182 -11.06 -17.12 -0.26
N PHE A 183 -11.27 -18.03 0.69
CA PHE A 183 -10.68 -17.95 2.02
C PHE A 183 -10.09 -19.30 2.45
N LEU A 184 -9.24 -19.30 3.47
CA LEU A 184 -8.70 -20.52 4.07
C LEU A 184 -9.72 -21.09 5.07
N GLN A 185 -10.15 -22.34 4.87
CA GLN A 185 -11.03 -23.03 5.82
C GLN A 185 -10.28 -23.24 7.13
N GLN A 186 -10.90 -22.83 8.24
CA GLN A 186 -10.35 -22.88 9.58
C GLN A 186 -11.48 -23.18 10.56
N GLU A 187 -11.90 -24.45 10.62
CA GLU A 187 -12.95 -24.88 11.54
C GLU A 187 -12.57 -24.60 12.99
N GLY A 188 -13.46 -23.97 13.74
CA GLY A 188 -13.24 -23.63 15.15
C GLY A 188 -12.48 -22.33 15.39
N HIS A 189 -12.21 -21.52 14.36
CA HIS A 189 -11.46 -20.27 14.50
C HIS A 189 -12.24 -19.24 15.33
N ILE A 190 -11.58 -18.64 16.33
CA ILE A 190 -12.14 -17.59 17.19
C ILE A 190 -11.29 -16.32 17.02
N GLN A 191 -11.79 -15.35 16.25
CA GLN A 191 -11.06 -14.15 15.87
C GLN A 191 -10.50 -13.36 17.07
N GLN A 192 -11.26 -13.21 18.16
CA GLN A 192 -10.82 -12.48 19.35
C GLN A 192 -9.56 -13.08 19.99
N LYS A 193 -9.40 -14.40 19.92
CA LYS A 193 -8.28 -15.12 20.56
C LYS A 193 -7.14 -15.39 19.60
N MET A 194 -7.48 -15.68 18.34
CA MET A 194 -6.55 -16.26 17.37
C MET A 194 -6.03 -15.26 16.34
N GLY A 195 -6.67 -14.10 16.16
CA GLY A 195 -6.24 -13.13 15.15
C GLY A 195 -6.51 -13.57 13.71
N GLY A 196 -5.85 -12.94 12.75
CA GLY A 196 -6.01 -13.14 11.31
C GLY A 196 -5.26 -14.33 10.70
N MET A 197 -4.30 -14.92 11.42
CA MET A 197 -3.44 -16.06 11.04
C MET A 197 -2.77 -15.95 9.66
N ASN A 198 -2.57 -14.72 9.17
CA ASN A 198 -2.21 -14.40 7.78
C ASN A 198 -3.01 -15.21 6.74
N ALA A 199 -4.30 -15.51 7.01
CA ALA A 199 -5.12 -16.36 6.16
C ALA A 199 -5.19 -15.83 4.73
N ARG A 200 -5.45 -14.53 4.56
CA ARG A 200 -5.45 -13.86 3.25
C ARG A 200 -4.15 -14.05 2.47
N SER A 201 -3.00 -13.86 3.10
CA SER A 201 -1.69 -14.03 2.43
C SER A 201 -1.44 -15.49 2.04
N LYS A 202 -1.88 -16.46 2.86
CA LYS A 202 -1.81 -17.89 2.53
C LYS A 202 -2.65 -18.21 1.29
N VAL A 203 -3.88 -17.71 1.22
CA VAL A 203 -4.75 -17.91 0.05
C VAL A 203 -4.17 -17.25 -1.20
N ALA A 204 -3.73 -16.00 -1.10
CA ALA A 204 -3.08 -15.30 -2.21
C ALA A 204 -1.88 -16.10 -2.74
N GLY A 205 -1.00 -16.55 -1.83
CA GLY A 205 0.16 -17.37 -2.18
C GLY A 205 -0.20 -18.68 -2.88
N LEU A 206 -1.26 -19.38 -2.43
CA LEU A 206 -1.74 -20.61 -3.09
C LEU A 206 -2.24 -20.32 -4.51
N LEU A 207 -3.02 -19.25 -4.70
CA LEU A 207 -3.60 -18.90 -6.00
C LEU A 207 -2.61 -18.24 -6.97
N MET A 208 -1.48 -17.70 -6.49
CA MET A 208 -0.44 -17.08 -7.33
C MET A 208 0.68 -18.04 -7.76
N ARG A 209 0.91 -19.15 -7.03
CA ARG A 209 1.98 -20.12 -7.37
C ARG A 209 1.87 -20.67 -8.79
N LYS A 210 2.98 -20.75 -9.53
CA LYS A 210 3.01 -21.37 -10.85
C LYS A 210 3.05 -22.91 -10.73
N GLY A 211 2.33 -23.62 -11.60
CA GLY A 211 2.27 -25.09 -11.63
C GLY A 211 1.10 -25.70 -10.86
N ASN A 212 1.10 -27.03 -10.72
CA ASN A 212 0.09 -27.75 -9.92
C ASN A 212 0.30 -27.46 -8.44
N VAL A 213 -0.74 -26.96 -7.79
CA VAL A 213 -0.73 -26.61 -6.37
C VAL A 213 -1.42 -27.72 -5.60
N SER A 214 -0.65 -28.46 -4.79
CA SER A 214 -1.24 -29.26 -3.72
C SER A 214 -1.89 -28.34 -2.68
N ASP A 215 -3.01 -28.75 -2.10
CA ASP A 215 -3.72 -28.07 -0.98
C ASP A 215 -4.79 -27.02 -1.34
N LEU A 216 -5.37 -27.01 -2.55
CA LEU A 216 -6.55 -26.19 -2.86
C LEU A 216 -7.85 -26.68 -2.17
N SER A 217 -7.85 -27.90 -1.63
CA SER A 217 -8.95 -28.47 -0.86
C SER A 217 -9.19 -27.77 0.48
N SER A 218 -8.18 -27.07 1.02
CA SER A 218 -8.30 -26.26 2.23
C SER A 218 -8.97 -24.90 1.98
N LEU A 219 -9.33 -24.57 0.73
CA LEU A 219 -9.96 -23.30 0.38
C LEU A 219 -11.50 -23.40 0.39
N GLY A 220 -12.14 -22.36 0.90
CA GLY A 220 -13.59 -22.15 0.84
C GLY A 220 -13.93 -20.94 -0.04
N ILE A 221 -15.22 -20.76 -0.32
CA ILE A 221 -15.72 -19.58 -1.03
C ILE A 221 -16.96 -18.99 -0.36
N PHE A 222 -16.98 -17.67 -0.21
CA PHE A 222 -18.11 -16.91 0.29
C PHE A 222 -18.63 -15.97 -0.80
N ILE A 223 -19.80 -16.23 -1.37
CA ILE A 223 -20.40 -15.34 -2.38
C ILE A 223 -21.10 -14.19 -1.67
N TRP A 224 -20.61 -12.96 -1.91
CA TRP A 224 -21.18 -11.76 -1.33
C TRP A 224 -21.99 -10.95 -2.36
N ALA A 225 -21.74 -11.00 -3.66
CA ALA A 225 -22.58 -10.32 -4.65
C ALA A 225 -22.99 -11.19 -5.83
N TRP A 226 -24.18 -10.90 -6.31
CA TRP A 226 -24.76 -11.40 -7.55
C TRP A 226 -25.39 -10.20 -8.27
N PRO A 227 -24.61 -9.49 -9.12
CA PRO A 227 -25.00 -8.16 -9.60
C PRO A 227 -26.24 -8.14 -10.51
N ASP A 228 -26.52 -9.24 -11.20
CA ASP A 228 -27.72 -9.46 -12.03
C ASP A 228 -28.76 -10.38 -11.37
N GLY A 229 -28.59 -10.65 -10.07
CA GLY A 229 -29.47 -11.53 -9.31
C GLY A 229 -30.74 -10.84 -8.77
N PRO A 230 -31.53 -11.57 -7.96
CA PRO A 230 -32.71 -11.03 -7.29
C PRO A 230 -32.38 -9.78 -6.46
N GLN A 231 -33.27 -8.78 -6.52
CA GLN A 231 -33.11 -7.52 -5.77
C GLN A 231 -33.34 -7.71 -4.27
N THR A 232 -34.16 -8.69 -3.88
CA THR A 232 -34.42 -9.05 -2.48
C THR A 232 -33.32 -9.97 -1.97
N MET A 233 -32.65 -9.58 -0.89
CA MET A 233 -31.53 -10.33 -0.33
C MET A 233 -31.93 -11.74 0.09
N SER A 234 -33.09 -11.90 0.75
CA SER A 234 -33.64 -13.21 1.13
C SER A 234 -33.76 -14.16 -0.06
N GLU A 235 -34.26 -13.67 -1.19
CA GLU A 235 -34.40 -14.49 -2.40
C GLU A 235 -33.01 -14.82 -2.98
N ARG A 236 -32.13 -13.82 -3.06
CA ARG A 236 -30.76 -13.96 -3.56
C ARG A 236 -29.99 -15.04 -2.79
N VAL A 237 -29.96 -14.97 -1.45
CA VAL A 237 -29.22 -15.95 -0.63
C VAL A 237 -29.86 -17.34 -0.65
N ASN A 238 -31.18 -17.43 -0.79
CA ASN A 238 -31.86 -18.71 -0.95
C ASN A 238 -31.48 -19.39 -2.27
N GLN A 239 -31.46 -18.64 -3.38
CA GLN A 239 -31.06 -19.16 -4.68
C GLN A 239 -29.56 -19.53 -4.72
N LEU A 240 -28.69 -18.70 -4.14
CA LEU A 240 -27.27 -19.02 -3.98
C LEU A 240 -27.07 -20.32 -3.19
N SER A 241 -27.81 -20.48 -2.07
CA SER A 241 -27.74 -21.69 -1.27
C SER A 241 -28.23 -22.93 -2.02
N ALA A 242 -29.29 -22.82 -2.83
CA ALA A 242 -29.80 -23.91 -3.66
C ALA A 242 -28.80 -24.35 -4.74
N ALA A 243 -27.95 -23.43 -5.20
CA ALA A 243 -26.87 -23.71 -6.15
C ALA A 243 -25.57 -24.22 -5.49
N GLY A 244 -25.55 -24.41 -4.17
CA GLY A 244 -24.39 -24.95 -3.43
C GLY A 244 -23.59 -23.92 -2.63
N PHE A 245 -23.86 -22.62 -2.77
CA PHE A 245 -23.19 -21.56 -2.01
C PHE A 245 -23.88 -21.31 -0.65
N THR A 246 -23.84 -22.32 0.23
CA THR A 246 -24.62 -22.35 1.48
C THR A 246 -24.21 -21.27 2.51
N LEU A 247 -22.95 -20.83 2.49
CA LEU A 247 -22.43 -19.84 3.45
C LEU A 247 -23.11 -18.47 3.31
N ALA A 248 -23.47 -18.07 2.09
CA ALA A 248 -24.16 -16.80 1.84
C ALA A 248 -25.48 -16.73 2.63
N LYS A 249 -26.28 -17.81 2.62
CA LYS A 249 -27.52 -17.90 3.40
C LYS A 249 -27.28 -18.02 4.90
N LYS A 250 -26.27 -18.78 5.31
CA LYS A 250 -25.96 -19.02 6.72
C LYS A 250 -25.57 -17.74 7.47
N PHE A 251 -24.86 -16.83 6.79
CA PHE A 251 -24.20 -15.69 7.44
C PHE A 251 -24.71 -14.31 7.02
N THR A 252 -25.70 -14.24 6.13
CA THR A 252 -26.37 -12.97 5.78
C THR A 252 -27.60 -12.79 6.64
N LEU A 253 -27.55 -11.83 7.57
CA LEU A 253 -28.62 -11.59 8.56
C LEU A 253 -29.25 -10.21 8.33
N PRO A 254 -30.56 -10.04 8.57
CA PRO A 254 -31.17 -8.71 8.53
C PRO A 254 -30.58 -7.81 9.64
N ALA A 255 -30.48 -6.52 9.36
CA ALA A 255 -29.85 -5.53 10.23
C ALA A 255 -30.72 -4.27 10.38
N ASP A 256 -31.69 -4.33 11.29
CA ASP A 256 -32.70 -3.26 11.47
C ASP A 256 -32.12 -1.99 12.12
N ASN A 257 -31.07 -2.14 12.92
CA ASN A 257 -30.45 -1.05 13.67
C ASN A 257 -28.98 -1.36 14.02
N VAL A 258 -28.26 -0.35 14.50
CA VAL A 258 -26.84 -0.49 14.82
C VAL A 258 -26.58 -1.50 15.94
N GLU A 259 -27.52 -1.68 16.88
CA GLU A 259 -27.43 -2.69 17.93
C GLU A 259 -27.46 -4.12 17.36
N SER A 260 -28.27 -4.36 16.33
CA SER A 260 -28.33 -5.68 15.66
C SER A 260 -27.02 -5.99 14.92
N VAL A 261 -26.42 -4.98 14.27
CA VAL A 261 -25.10 -5.07 13.63
C VAL A 261 -24.02 -5.35 14.67
N GLU A 262 -24.02 -4.61 15.79
CA GLU A 262 -23.06 -4.78 16.88
C GLU A 262 -23.16 -6.16 17.54
N ARG A 263 -24.38 -6.70 17.65
CA ARG A 263 -24.61 -8.06 18.17
C ARG A 263 -24.05 -9.11 17.23
N ALA A 264 -24.30 -9.00 15.92
CA ALA A 264 -23.74 -9.90 14.92
C ALA A 264 -22.20 -9.82 14.90
N ARG A 265 -21.66 -8.60 14.89
CA ARG A 265 -20.22 -8.33 14.99
C ARG A 265 -19.61 -8.97 16.23
N THR A 266 -20.16 -8.71 17.41
CA THR A 266 -19.64 -9.30 18.66
C THR A 266 -19.73 -10.82 18.66
N HIS A 267 -20.86 -11.38 18.20
CA HIS A 267 -21.05 -12.82 18.12
C HIS A 267 -20.00 -13.49 17.23
N TRP A 268 -19.76 -12.98 16.02
CA TRP A 268 -18.75 -13.51 15.10
C TRP A 268 -17.32 -13.24 15.55
N TRP A 269 -17.08 -12.21 16.38
CA TRP A 269 -15.76 -11.96 16.96
C TRP A 269 -15.37 -13.02 18.01
N THR A 270 -16.33 -13.44 18.83
CA THR A 270 -16.07 -14.29 20.02
C THR A 270 -16.40 -15.77 19.80
N SER A 271 -17.11 -16.11 18.73
CA SER A 271 -17.57 -17.48 18.47
C SER A 271 -16.68 -18.20 17.45
N ALA A 272 -16.73 -19.53 17.47
CA ALA A 272 -16.09 -20.37 16.48
C ALA A 272 -16.73 -20.18 15.10
N LEU A 273 -15.90 -19.92 14.09
CA LEU A 273 -16.26 -19.79 12.69
C LEU A 273 -15.45 -20.78 11.83
N PRO A 274 -15.90 -21.08 10.61
CA PRO A 274 -15.16 -21.94 9.67
C PRO A 274 -14.08 -21.16 8.88
N PHE A 275 -13.85 -19.90 9.21
CA PHE A 275 -12.93 -18.99 8.52
C PHE A 275 -12.49 -17.84 9.42
N VAL A 276 -11.42 -17.18 8.99
CA VAL A 276 -10.95 -15.92 9.57
C VAL A 276 -11.84 -14.75 9.11
N THR A 277 -12.08 -13.79 9.99
CA THR A 277 -12.89 -12.60 9.67
C THR A 277 -12.32 -11.35 10.32
N ASP A 278 -12.20 -10.26 9.57
CA ASP A 278 -11.63 -9.00 10.10
C ASP A 278 -12.69 -7.96 10.49
N GLY A 279 -13.97 -8.32 10.49
CA GLY A 279 -15.07 -7.46 10.90
C GLY A 279 -16.43 -7.91 10.38
N VAL A 280 -17.29 -6.93 10.13
CA VAL A 280 -18.58 -7.12 9.44
C VAL A 280 -18.71 -6.17 8.26
N VAL A 281 -19.51 -6.57 7.27
CA VAL A 281 -20.00 -5.71 6.19
C VAL A 281 -21.49 -5.52 6.39
N VAL A 282 -21.95 -4.27 6.37
CA VAL A 282 -23.36 -3.92 6.32
C VAL A 282 -23.65 -3.41 4.92
N ARG A 283 -24.75 -3.87 4.31
CA ARG A 283 -25.10 -3.55 2.93
C ARG A 283 -26.61 -3.40 2.76
N MET A 284 -27.00 -2.66 1.74
CA MET A 284 -28.39 -2.63 1.27
C MET A 284 -28.73 -3.91 0.50
N SER A 285 -30.00 -4.32 0.56
CA SER A 285 -30.51 -5.38 -0.31
C SER A 285 -30.50 -4.95 -1.79
N LYS A 286 -31.00 -3.75 -2.05
CA LYS A 286 -31.09 -3.16 -3.38
C LYS A 286 -29.82 -2.37 -3.69
N GLU A 287 -29.13 -2.76 -4.75
CA GLU A 287 -27.85 -2.20 -5.16
C GLU A 287 -28.02 -1.39 -6.45
N PRO A 288 -27.17 -0.38 -6.72
CA PRO A 288 -27.14 0.28 -8.01
C PRO A 288 -26.88 -0.71 -9.14
N ALA A 289 -27.31 -0.36 -10.35
CA ALA A 289 -27.12 -1.22 -11.50
C ALA A 289 -25.63 -1.56 -11.69
N SER A 290 -25.30 -2.84 -11.87
CA SER A 290 -23.93 -3.36 -11.95
C SER A 290 -23.04 -2.65 -12.98
N ARG A 291 -23.64 -2.14 -14.07
CA ARG A 291 -22.96 -1.31 -15.08
C ARG A 291 -22.37 0.01 -14.56
N GLN A 292 -22.83 0.48 -13.40
CA GLN A 292 -22.37 1.72 -12.74
C GLN A 292 -21.30 1.44 -11.69
N TRP A 293 -20.97 0.17 -11.45
CA TRP A 293 -20.00 -0.19 -10.43
C TRP A 293 -18.61 0.22 -10.89
N LEU A 294 -17.89 0.90 -10.00
CA LEU A 294 -16.52 1.33 -10.19
C LEU A 294 -15.75 1.11 -8.89
N PRO A 295 -14.44 0.81 -8.96
CA PRO A 295 -13.59 0.73 -7.79
C PRO A 295 -13.73 1.97 -6.91
N GLY A 296 -13.86 1.77 -5.60
CA GLY A 296 -14.02 2.83 -4.60
C GLY A 296 -15.40 3.48 -4.50
N GLN A 297 -16.36 3.14 -5.38
CA GLN A 297 -17.67 3.81 -5.44
C GLN A 297 -18.83 3.01 -4.81
N GLY A 298 -18.54 2.09 -3.90
CA GLY A 298 -19.53 1.25 -3.22
C GLY A 298 -20.26 1.92 -2.06
N SER A 299 -21.09 2.95 -2.30
CA SER A 299 -21.79 3.69 -1.22
C SER A 299 -22.87 2.89 -0.48
N TRP A 300 -23.38 1.82 -1.09
CA TRP A 300 -24.45 0.96 -0.56
C TRP A 300 -23.94 -0.13 0.39
N LEU A 301 -22.64 -0.16 0.67
CA LEU A 301 -22.04 -1.07 1.63
C LEU A 301 -20.90 -0.43 2.41
N VAL A 302 -20.79 -0.82 3.68
CA VAL A 302 -19.77 -0.33 4.61
C VAL A 302 -19.21 -1.47 5.45
N ALA A 303 -17.96 -1.37 5.86
CA ALA A 303 -17.28 -2.34 6.70
C ALA A 303 -17.01 -1.74 8.09
N TRP A 304 -17.26 -2.52 9.13
CA TRP A 304 -16.90 -2.20 10.50
C TRP A 304 -15.97 -3.28 11.08
N LYS A 305 -14.68 -2.97 11.11
CA LYS A 305 -13.62 -3.93 11.48
C LYS A 305 -13.60 -4.24 12.98
N TYR A 306 -13.06 -5.40 13.33
CA TYR A 306 -12.67 -5.70 14.71
C TYR A 306 -11.49 -4.82 15.15
N PRO A 307 -11.33 -4.54 16.45
CA PRO A 307 -10.06 -4.04 16.94
C PRO A 307 -8.97 -5.10 16.66
N PRO A 308 -7.75 -4.68 16.29
CA PRO A 308 -6.67 -5.63 16.07
C PRO A 308 -6.30 -6.34 17.39
N VAL A 309 -5.77 -7.56 17.29
CA VAL A 309 -5.25 -8.27 18.46
C VAL A 309 -3.99 -7.55 18.92
N ALA A 310 -4.01 -7.09 20.17
CA ALA A 310 -2.90 -6.37 20.79
C ALA A 310 -2.24 -7.23 21.87
N GLN A 311 -0.92 -7.11 22.02
CA GLN A 311 -0.14 -7.75 23.08
C GLN A 311 0.79 -6.72 23.72
N VAL A 312 1.10 -6.96 24.99
CA VAL A 312 2.09 -6.15 25.72
C VAL A 312 3.49 -6.64 25.37
N ALA A 313 4.35 -5.73 24.94
CA ALA A 313 5.75 -6.00 24.63
C ALA A 313 6.66 -5.06 25.43
N GLU A 314 7.79 -5.58 25.92
CA GLU A 314 8.83 -4.77 26.56
C GLU A 314 9.72 -4.12 25.50
N VAL A 315 10.02 -2.84 25.67
CA VAL A 315 10.96 -2.11 24.82
C VAL A 315 12.38 -2.40 25.29
N THR A 316 13.18 -3.08 24.47
CA THR A 316 14.57 -3.43 24.82
C THR A 316 15.58 -2.38 24.38
N ALA A 317 15.29 -1.64 23.30
CA ALA A 317 16.15 -0.56 22.82
C ALA A 317 15.36 0.44 21.95
N ILE A 318 15.91 1.65 21.82
CA ILE A 318 15.44 2.66 20.86
C ILE A 318 16.57 2.93 19.88
N GLN A 319 16.28 2.86 18.59
CA GLN A 319 17.22 3.08 17.50
C GLN A 319 16.76 4.25 16.64
N PHE A 320 17.73 5.09 16.25
CA PHE A 320 17.50 6.20 15.33
C PHE A 320 18.07 5.85 13.96
N THR A 321 17.26 5.97 12.92
CA THR A 321 17.69 5.80 11.54
C THR A 321 17.60 7.14 10.82
N VAL A 322 18.67 7.52 10.13
CA VAL A 322 18.72 8.77 9.37
C VAL A 322 18.52 8.43 7.90
N GLY A 323 17.37 8.81 7.34
CA GLY A 323 17.06 8.59 5.94
C GLY A 323 17.91 9.45 5.01
N LYS A 324 17.91 9.14 3.70
CA LYS A 324 18.71 9.86 2.68
C LYS A 324 18.51 11.39 2.68
N SER A 325 17.32 11.85 3.06
CA SER A 325 16.96 13.27 3.13
C SER A 325 17.37 13.96 4.43
N GLY A 326 17.99 13.23 5.37
CA GLY A 326 18.35 13.71 6.70
C GLY A 326 17.24 13.56 7.74
N LYS A 327 16.02 13.13 7.34
CA LYS A 327 14.93 12.87 8.28
C LYS A 327 15.29 11.71 9.21
N ILE A 328 15.13 11.93 10.50
CA ILE A 328 15.38 10.94 11.55
C ILE A 328 14.06 10.21 11.87
N ALA A 329 14.09 8.88 11.73
CA ALA A 329 13.02 8.00 12.17
C ALA A 329 13.45 7.23 13.43
N VAL A 330 12.48 6.94 14.29
CA VAL A 330 12.69 6.24 15.56
C VAL A 330 12.03 4.88 15.50
N VAL A 331 12.80 3.85 15.84
CA VAL A 331 12.35 2.46 15.86
C VAL A 331 12.59 1.89 17.25
N ALA A 332 11.56 1.33 17.87
CA ALA A 332 11.70 0.56 19.09
C ALA A 332 12.02 -0.90 18.76
N THR A 333 13.06 -1.43 19.41
CA THR A 333 13.30 -2.87 19.51
C THR A 333 12.52 -3.41 20.70
N LEU A 334 11.88 -4.55 20.51
CA LEU A 334 11.00 -5.18 21.48
C LEU A 334 11.55 -6.53 21.89
N ALA A 335 11.27 -6.93 23.13
CA ALA A 335 11.31 -8.34 23.51
C ALA A 335 10.37 -9.10 22.57
N PRO A 336 10.77 -10.26 22.02
CA PRO A 336 10.00 -10.91 20.98
C PRO A 336 8.60 -11.29 21.47
N VAL A 337 7.58 -10.74 20.80
CA VAL A 337 6.17 -11.01 21.12
C VAL A 337 5.49 -11.66 19.93
N MET A 338 4.62 -12.64 20.19
CA MET A 338 3.75 -13.21 19.16
C MET A 338 2.50 -12.35 19.05
N LEU A 339 2.34 -11.67 17.92
CA LEU A 339 1.09 -11.02 17.55
C LEU A 339 0.50 -11.82 16.41
N ASP A 340 -0.63 -12.47 16.67
CA ASP A 340 -1.24 -13.41 15.71
C ASP A 340 -0.24 -14.56 15.40
N ASP A 341 0.09 -14.79 14.14
CA ASP A 341 1.10 -15.75 13.69
C ASP A 341 2.48 -15.11 13.41
N LYS A 342 2.66 -13.82 13.75
CA LYS A 342 3.92 -13.08 13.53
C LYS A 342 4.72 -12.90 14.81
N ARG A 343 6.01 -13.20 14.74
CA ARG A 343 6.98 -12.84 15.79
C ARG A 343 7.46 -11.41 15.55
N VAL A 344 7.04 -10.49 16.40
CA VAL A 344 7.38 -9.07 16.30
C VAL A 344 8.50 -8.73 17.28
N GLN A 345 9.54 -8.07 16.76
CA GLN A 345 10.71 -7.62 17.53
C GLN A 345 11.04 -6.14 17.29
N ARG A 346 10.37 -5.49 16.33
CA ARG A 346 10.61 -4.10 15.98
C ARG A 346 9.29 -3.42 15.67
N VAL A 347 9.13 -2.18 16.11
CA VAL A 347 7.99 -1.34 15.80
C VAL A 347 8.46 0.09 15.49
N ASN A 348 7.92 0.68 14.44
CA ASN A 348 8.25 2.05 14.06
C ASN A 348 7.44 3.03 14.92
N ILE A 349 8.12 3.96 15.59
CA ILE A 349 7.47 5.01 16.40
C ILE A 349 7.13 6.22 15.52
N GLY A 350 7.95 6.51 14.50
CA GLY A 350 7.79 7.64 13.60
C GLY A 350 8.93 8.65 13.72
N SER A 351 8.61 9.93 13.86
CA SER A 351 9.59 11.01 14.03
C SER A 351 10.13 11.09 15.47
N VAL A 352 11.25 11.80 15.65
CA VAL A 352 11.79 12.13 16.98
C VAL A 352 10.74 12.84 17.84
N THR A 353 10.04 13.83 17.27
CA THR A 353 8.94 14.54 17.95
C THR A 353 7.84 13.58 18.43
N ARG A 354 7.43 12.65 17.58
CA ARG A 354 6.42 11.65 17.96
C ARG A 354 6.93 10.73 19.06
N TRP A 355 8.20 10.32 19.02
CA TRP A 355 8.78 9.54 20.10
C TRP A 355 8.86 10.31 21.43
N GLU A 356 9.15 11.61 21.39
CA GLU A 356 9.12 12.49 22.55
C GLU A 356 7.70 12.62 23.13
N GLU A 357 6.69 12.78 22.27
CA GLU A 357 5.26 12.80 22.64
C GLU A 357 4.80 11.49 23.29
N TRP A 358 5.19 10.35 22.71
CA TRP A 358 4.91 9.03 23.26
C TRP A 358 5.64 8.78 24.58
N ASP A 359 6.73 9.52 24.85
CA ASP A 359 7.55 9.39 26.04
C ASP A 359 7.91 7.92 26.30
N ILE A 360 8.60 7.27 25.35
CA ILE A 360 9.00 5.85 25.47
C ILE A 360 10.50 5.74 25.79
N ALA A 361 10.86 4.90 26.74
CA ALA A 361 12.23 4.55 27.10
C ALA A 361 12.43 3.02 27.05
N PRO A 362 13.67 2.52 26.86
CA PRO A 362 13.99 1.13 27.15
C PRO A 362 13.54 0.72 28.57
N GLY A 363 12.98 -0.48 28.70
CA GLY A 363 12.35 -0.99 29.92
C GLY A 363 10.85 -0.71 30.05
N ASP A 364 10.31 0.24 29.28
CA ASP A 364 8.86 0.47 29.24
C ASP A 364 8.13 -0.72 28.60
N ARG A 365 6.87 -0.95 28.98
CA ARG A 365 6.00 -1.91 28.30
C ARG A 365 4.95 -1.17 27.50
N ILE A 366 4.86 -1.53 26.23
CA ILE A 366 3.95 -0.90 25.27
C ILE A 366 2.92 -1.92 24.79
N LEU A 367 1.72 -1.45 24.51
CA LEU A 367 0.70 -2.21 23.82
C LEU A 367 0.97 -2.12 22.32
N VAL A 368 1.18 -3.26 21.69
CA VAL A 368 1.49 -3.37 20.26
C VAL A 368 0.42 -4.20 19.60
N SER A 369 -0.07 -3.76 18.44
CA SER A 369 -0.96 -4.55 17.60
C SER A 369 -0.48 -4.57 16.15
N LEU A 370 -1.13 -5.42 15.37
CA LEU A 370 -0.97 -5.48 13.94
C LEU A 370 -2.01 -4.61 13.25
N ALA A 371 -1.57 -3.62 12.49
CA ALA A 371 -2.43 -2.84 11.59
C ALA A 371 -2.32 -3.36 10.16
N GLY A 372 -3.42 -3.22 9.39
CA GLY A 372 -3.48 -3.63 7.99
C GLY A 372 -3.02 -5.07 7.77
N GLN A 373 -1.98 -5.25 6.94
CA GLN A 373 -1.41 -6.56 6.57
C GLN A 373 -0.34 -7.05 7.57
N GLY A 374 -0.49 -6.66 8.84
CA GLY A 374 0.38 -7.05 9.93
C GLY A 374 1.67 -6.24 10.02
N ILE A 375 1.56 -4.92 9.89
CA ILE A 375 2.59 -3.97 10.30
C ILE A 375 2.41 -3.72 11.80
N PRO A 376 3.44 -3.94 12.63
CA PRO A 376 3.38 -3.60 14.05
C PRO A 376 3.16 -2.10 14.25
N ARG A 377 2.25 -1.74 15.15
CA ARG A 377 2.06 -0.36 15.61
C ARG A 377 1.95 -0.30 17.12
N ILE A 378 2.29 0.86 17.67
CA ILE A 378 2.12 1.16 19.09
C ILE A 378 0.72 1.71 19.28
N ASP A 379 -0.06 1.07 20.15
CA ASP A 379 -1.39 1.52 20.54
C ASP A 379 -1.36 2.34 21.84
N ASP A 380 -0.52 1.95 22.81
CA ASP A 380 -0.40 2.63 24.10
C ASP A 380 0.91 2.33 24.84
N VAL A 381 1.26 3.12 25.85
CA VAL A 381 2.32 2.84 26.84
C VAL A 381 1.65 2.40 28.14
N VAL A 382 1.61 1.08 28.36
CA VAL A 382 0.85 0.49 29.48
C VAL A 382 1.63 0.45 30.79
N TRP A 383 2.96 0.53 30.72
CA TRP A 383 3.82 0.59 31.90
C TRP A 383 5.10 1.36 31.61
N ARG A 384 5.48 2.26 32.51
CA ARG A 384 6.76 2.98 32.45
C ARG A 384 7.71 2.44 33.51
N SER A 385 8.94 2.13 33.12
CA SER A 385 9.99 1.70 34.05
C SER A 385 10.33 2.81 35.04
N SER A 386 10.78 2.45 36.24
CA SER A 386 11.29 3.42 37.22
C SER A 386 12.64 4.01 36.81
N GLU A 387 13.48 3.20 36.15
CA GLU A 387 14.76 3.62 35.60
C GLU A 387 14.60 3.84 34.10
N ARG A 388 14.68 5.09 33.66
CA ARG A 388 14.40 5.50 32.28
C ARG A 388 15.58 6.25 31.69
N THR A 389 16.55 5.50 31.16
CA THR A 389 17.66 6.06 30.40
C THR A 389 17.26 6.15 28.93
N LYS A 390 16.92 7.36 28.47
CA LYS A 390 16.59 7.60 27.05
C LYS A 390 17.87 7.85 26.23
N PRO A 391 18.00 7.24 25.05
CA PRO A 391 19.11 7.57 24.17
C PRO A 391 18.92 8.97 23.57
N MET A 392 20.03 9.67 23.33
CA MET A 392 20.00 10.98 22.70
C MET A 392 19.74 10.81 21.19
N PRO A 393 18.75 11.50 20.60
CA PRO A 393 18.59 11.50 19.15
C PRO A 393 19.83 12.12 18.48
N PRO A 394 20.16 11.71 17.24
CA PRO A 394 21.22 12.35 16.48
C PRO A 394 20.95 13.85 16.33
N GLU A 395 22.00 14.67 16.35
CA GLU A 395 21.89 16.11 16.13
C GLU A 395 21.16 16.42 14.81
N ASN A 396 20.36 17.48 14.80
CA ASN A 396 19.61 17.92 13.62
C ASN A 396 20.50 18.66 12.60
N ARG A 397 21.65 18.07 12.27
CA ARG A 397 22.62 18.55 11.27
C ARG A 397 22.43 17.90 9.90
N PHE A 398 21.66 16.81 9.83
CA PHE A 398 21.47 16.04 8.61
C PHE A 398 20.40 16.66 7.71
N ASN A 399 20.70 16.76 6.42
CA ASN A 399 19.76 17.22 5.41
C ASN A 399 20.03 16.54 4.05
N ALA A 400 19.26 16.86 3.02
CA ALA A 400 19.39 16.22 1.70
C ALA A 400 20.76 16.44 1.01
N LEU A 401 21.60 17.35 1.52
CA LEU A 401 22.92 17.69 0.99
C LEU A 401 24.09 17.26 1.89
N THR A 402 23.85 16.45 2.92
CA THR A 402 24.92 15.95 3.83
C THR A 402 25.21 14.47 3.63
N CYS A 403 26.39 14.04 4.09
CA CYS A 403 26.77 12.63 4.18
C CYS A 403 26.87 11.92 2.83
N PHE A 404 27.38 12.61 1.80
CA PHE A 404 27.81 11.94 0.57
C PHE A 404 29.14 11.18 0.76
N PHE A 405 29.91 11.59 1.77
CA PHE A 405 31.12 10.96 2.24
C PHE A 405 30.88 10.20 3.54
N ALA A 406 31.58 9.08 3.72
CA ALA A 406 31.47 8.26 4.90
C ALA A 406 32.22 8.93 6.07
N SER A 407 31.55 8.96 7.22
CA SER A 407 32.16 9.30 8.50
C SER A 407 31.38 8.61 9.60
N ALA A 408 31.97 8.48 10.80
CA ALA A 408 31.26 7.91 11.94
C ALA A 408 29.93 8.63 12.22
N SER A 409 29.89 9.96 12.05
CA SER A 409 28.66 10.74 12.21
C SER A 409 27.62 10.54 11.11
N CYS A 410 28.05 10.16 9.90
CA CYS A 410 27.21 10.08 8.71
C CYS A 410 26.73 8.67 8.38
N GLN A 411 27.16 7.66 9.14
CA GLN A 411 27.00 6.25 8.80
C GLN A 411 25.56 5.88 8.38
N GLU A 412 24.54 6.28 9.13
CA GLU A 412 23.14 5.94 8.83
C GLU A 412 22.63 6.62 7.55
N GLN A 413 22.92 7.91 7.36
CA GLN A 413 22.51 8.62 6.15
C GLN A 413 23.28 8.12 4.92
N PHE A 414 24.56 7.83 5.08
CA PHE A 414 25.45 7.31 4.04
C PHE A 414 24.95 5.96 3.51
N ILE A 415 24.65 5.00 4.41
CA ILE A 415 24.04 3.72 4.05
C ILE A 415 22.67 3.92 3.39
N SER A 416 21.83 4.82 3.93
CA SER A 416 20.53 5.13 3.32
C SER A 416 20.65 5.69 1.90
N ARG A 417 21.71 6.45 1.60
CA ARG A 417 22.01 6.93 0.25
C ARG A 417 22.45 5.80 -0.68
N LEU A 418 23.28 4.87 -0.21
CA LEU A 418 23.68 3.68 -0.98
C LEU A 418 22.46 2.80 -1.32
N VAL A 419 21.60 2.53 -0.34
CA VAL A 419 20.35 1.77 -0.54
C VAL A 419 19.46 2.45 -1.57
N TRP A 420 19.30 3.77 -1.47
CA TRP A 420 18.55 4.55 -2.46
C TRP A 420 19.18 4.49 -3.85
N ALA A 421 20.50 4.69 -3.95
CA ALA A 421 21.23 4.65 -5.21
C ALA A 421 21.06 3.30 -5.89
N GLY A 422 21.09 2.20 -5.14
CA GLY A 422 20.91 0.85 -5.67
C GLY A 422 19.47 0.47 -6.02
N SER A 423 18.46 1.25 -5.63
CA SER A 423 17.06 0.90 -5.87
C SER A 423 16.70 0.78 -7.35
N GLY A 424 15.63 0.02 -7.64
CA GLY A 424 15.17 -0.22 -9.01
C GLY A 424 14.79 1.04 -9.79
N ALA A 425 14.45 2.12 -9.09
CA ALA A 425 14.12 3.42 -9.67
C ALA A 425 15.36 4.29 -10.00
N VAL A 426 16.53 3.94 -9.47
CA VAL A 426 17.76 4.73 -9.61
C VAL A 426 18.79 3.97 -10.45
N LEU A 427 19.71 3.20 -9.85
CA LEU A 427 20.77 2.49 -10.60
C LEU A 427 20.47 1.01 -10.86
N GLN A 428 19.38 0.44 -10.29
CA GLN A 428 19.00 -0.97 -10.47
C GLN A 428 20.12 -1.95 -10.04
N LEU A 429 20.68 -1.73 -8.86
CA LEU A 429 21.71 -2.61 -8.28
C LEU A 429 21.03 -3.76 -7.52
N ASP A 430 20.30 -4.60 -8.26
CA ASP A 430 19.56 -5.72 -7.71
C ASP A 430 20.50 -6.69 -6.98
N GLY A 431 20.05 -7.19 -5.82
CA GLY A 431 20.82 -8.13 -4.99
C GLY A 431 21.65 -7.51 -3.86
N VAL A 432 21.73 -6.18 -3.78
CA VAL A 432 22.40 -5.45 -2.67
C VAL A 432 21.40 -4.62 -1.86
N GLY A 433 20.83 -5.24 -0.82
CA GLY A 433 20.01 -4.54 0.19
C GLY A 433 20.87 -3.82 1.24
N GLU A 434 20.22 -3.21 2.24
CA GLU A 434 20.89 -2.47 3.32
C GLU A 434 21.99 -3.30 4.01
N ALA A 435 21.71 -4.55 4.37
CA ALA A 435 22.69 -5.44 4.99
C ALA A 435 23.92 -5.67 4.08
N GLY A 436 23.71 -5.77 2.76
CA GLY A 436 24.79 -5.91 1.79
C GLY A 436 25.65 -4.65 1.69
N TRP A 437 25.01 -3.47 1.63
CA TRP A 437 25.74 -2.19 1.64
C TRP A 437 26.54 -1.98 2.91
N ARG A 438 25.98 -2.33 4.08
CA ARG A 438 26.70 -2.27 5.36
C ARG A 438 27.91 -3.22 5.36
N ALA A 439 27.74 -4.46 4.91
CA ALA A 439 28.85 -5.42 4.85
C ALA A 439 29.97 -4.96 3.91
N LEU A 440 29.62 -4.47 2.70
CA LEU A 440 30.59 -3.93 1.75
C LEU A 440 31.33 -2.70 2.31
N HIS A 441 30.60 -1.76 2.92
CA HIS A 441 31.21 -0.57 3.52
C HIS A 441 32.10 -0.92 4.72
N GLN A 442 31.69 -1.86 5.57
CA GLN A 442 32.48 -2.31 6.72
C GLN A 442 33.78 -2.99 6.29
N GLN A 443 33.74 -3.78 5.21
CA GLN A 443 34.92 -4.52 4.73
C GLN A 443 35.88 -3.64 3.93
N HIS A 444 35.35 -2.75 3.08
CA HIS A 444 36.15 -2.01 2.08
C HIS A 444 36.26 -0.51 2.35
N HIS A 445 35.70 -0.03 3.47
CA HIS A 445 35.82 1.35 3.95
C HIS A 445 35.55 2.41 2.87
N PHE A 446 34.36 2.36 2.26
CA PHE A 446 33.97 3.37 1.26
C PHE A 446 34.18 4.79 1.76
N GLU A 447 34.87 5.60 0.95
CA GLU A 447 35.06 7.02 1.22
C GLU A 447 33.79 7.82 0.91
N HIS A 448 33.06 7.44 -0.15
CA HIS A 448 31.87 8.14 -0.62
C HIS A 448 30.86 7.21 -1.30
N ILE A 449 29.67 7.72 -1.64
CA ILE A 449 28.53 6.93 -2.12
C ILE A 449 28.73 6.22 -3.47
N PHE A 450 29.88 6.40 -4.12
CA PHE A 450 30.23 5.75 -5.39
C PHE A 450 31.50 4.91 -5.31
N SER A 451 32.15 4.80 -4.14
CA SER A 451 33.38 4.02 -3.99
C SER A 451 33.22 2.55 -4.40
N TRP A 452 32.00 2.02 -4.36
CA TRP A 452 31.69 0.66 -4.81
C TRP A 452 31.97 0.41 -6.30
N LEU A 453 32.02 1.44 -7.15
CA LEU A 453 32.39 1.30 -8.57
C LEU A 453 33.83 0.84 -8.79
N ALA A 454 34.69 1.03 -7.78
CA ALA A 454 36.10 0.65 -7.82
C ALA A 454 36.34 -0.78 -7.30
N LEU A 455 35.32 -1.45 -6.77
CA LEU A 455 35.48 -2.80 -6.21
C LEU A 455 35.74 -3.83 -7.31
N THR A 456 36.75 -4.67 -7.08
CA THR A 456 37.02 -5.84 -7.91
C THR A 456 36.08 -6.99 -7.54
N GLN A 457 35.93 -7.97 -8.44
CA GLN A 457 35.17 -9.18 -8.18
C GLN A 457 35.69 -9.91 -6.93
N GLU A 458 37.01 -9.98 -6.80
CA GLU A 458 37.70 -10.61 -5.67
C GLU A 458 37.39 -9.90 -4.34
N GLN A 459 37.36 -8.57 -4.32
CA GLN A 459 37.00 -7.80 -3.12
C GLN A 459 35.55 -8.08 -2.70
N ILE A 460 34.61 -8.16 -3.64
CA ILE A 460 33.22 -8.49 -3.35
C ILE A 460 33.11 -9.93 -2.80
N GLN A 461 33.84 -10.89 -3.38
CA GLN A 461 33.89 -12.28 -2.91
C GLN A 461 34.41 -12.42 -1.48
N HIS A 462 35.39 -11.60 -1.07
CA HIS A 462 35.92 -11.59 0.29
C HIS A 462 35.02 -10.86 1.31
N THR A 463 33.83 -10.38 0.90
CA THR A 463 32.91 -9.69 1.81
C THR A 463 32.05 -10.70 2.59
N PRO A 464 32.03 -10.66 3.93
CA PRO A 464 31.20 -11.56 4.72
C PRO A 464 29.72 -11.54 4.29
N GLY A 465 29.12 -12.72 4.11
CA GLY A 465 27.73 -12.87 3.69
C GLY A 465 27.49 -12.83 2.16
N PHE A 466 28.55 -12.72 1.35
CA PHE A 466 28.47 -12.81 -0.11
C PHE A 466 28.98 -14.18 -0.59
N ALA A 467 28.07 -15.01 -1.10
CA ALA A 467 28.42 -16.27 -1.75
C ALA A 467 28.98 -16.02 -3.16
N ASN A 468 29.86 -16.90 -3.67
CA ASN A 468 30.55 -16.72 -4.96
C ASN A 468 29.63 -16.32 -6.13
N ALA A 469 28.50 -17.02 -6.30
CA ALA A 469 27.54 -16.72 -7.38
C ALA A 469 26.89 -15.34 -7.21
N LYS A 470 26.60 -14.93 -5.97
CA LYS A 470 26.05 -13.61 -5.66
C LYS A 470 27.09 -12.51 -5.91
N SER A 471 28.35 -12.77 -5.58
CA SER A 471 29.45 -11.82 -5.79
C SER A 471 29.68 -11.53 -7.28
N GLU A 472 29.65 -12.57 -8.12
CA GLU A 472 29.75 -12.43 -9.57
C GLU A 472 28.57 -11.62 -10.14
N GLN A 473 27.34 -11.93 -9.72
CA GLN A 473 26.16 -11.18 -10.11
C GLN A 473 26.26 -9.69 -9.74
N VAL A 474 26.64 -9.39 -8.50
CA VAL A 474 26.79 -8.01 -8.00
C VAL A 474 27.88 -7.27 -8.75
N TRP A 475 29.03 -7.91 -8.97
CA TRP A 475 30.12 -7.34 -9.75
C TRP A 475 29.70 -7.04 -11.20
N HIS A 476 28.95 -7.95 -11.83
CA HIS A 476 28.43 -7.72 -13.18
C HIS A 476 27.49 -6.51 -13.22
N GLN A 477 26.59 -6.37 -12.23
CA GLN A 477 25.71 -5.21 -12.11
C GLN A 477 26.48 -3.90 -11.92
N PHE A 478 27.53 -3.89 -11.09
CA PHE A 478 28.40 -2.73 -10.89
C PHE A 478 29.13 -2.30 -12.16
N ASN A 479 29.36 -3.21 -13.11
CA ASN A 479 29.93 -2.87 -14.41
C ASN A 479 28.87 -2.39 -15.40
N LEU A 480 27.71 -3.07 -15.45
CA LEU A 480 26.60 -2.69 -16.35
C LEU A 480 26.07 -1.29 -16.03
N VAL A 481 26.08 -0.91 -14.76
CA VAL A 481 25.57 0.40 -14.32
C VAL A 481 26.28 1.57 -14.99
N ARG A 482 27.54 1.40 -15.42
CA ARG A 482 28.33 2.43 -16.12
C ARG A 482 27.66 2.90 -17.41
N LYS A 483 26.82 2.06 -18.01
CA LYS A 483 26.04 2.35 -19.23
C LYS A 483 24.66 2.95 -18.95
N GLN A 484 24.30 3.18 -17.69
CA GLN A 484 23.00 3.74 -17.33
C GLN A 484 22.89 5.21 -17.77
N PRO A 485 21.70 5.67 -18.18
CA PRO A 485 21.46 7.06 -18.57
C PRO A 485 21.83 8.07 -17.47
N PHE A 486 22.27 9.27 -17.89
CA PHE A 486 22.64 10.38 -17.02
C PHE A 486 21.62 10.68 -15.91
N ILE A 487 20.33 10.65 -16.24
CA ILE A 487 19.23 10.90 -15.29
C ILE A 487 19.32 9.99 -14.06
N ARG A 488 19.74 8.72 -14.22
CA ARG A 488 19.87 7.79 -13.11
C ARG A 488 21.03 8.14 -12.18
N TRP A 489 22.13 8.65 -12.74
CA TRP A 489 23.28 9.10 -11.95
C TRP A 489 22.98 10.34 -11.13
N ILE A 490 22.27 11.33 -11.68
CA ILE A 490 21.88 12.51 -10.91
C ILE A 490 20.80 12.20 -9.86
N LEU A 491 19.94 11.20 -10.11
CA LEU A 491 19.05 10.65 -9.08
C LEU A 491 19.82 9.95 -7.95
N ALA A 492 20.92 9.26 -8.26
CA ALA A 492 21.81 8.65 -7.27
C ALA A 492 22.55 9.71 -6.44
N LEU A 493 22.99 10.81 -7.08
CA LEU A 493 23.51 12.02 -6.41
C LEU A 493 22.43 12.80 -5.64
N GLY A 494 21.16 12.41 -5.74
CA GLY A 494 20.08 12.98 -4.93
C GLY A 494 19.60 14.36 -5.38
N ILE A 495 19.62 14.65 -6.68
CA ILE A 495 19.06 15.89 -7.22
C ILE A 495 17.61 16.11 -6.73
N PRO A 496 17.24 17.31 -6.22
CA PRO A 496 15.93 17.56 -5.63
C PRO A 496 14.85 17.87 -6.69
N LEU A 497 14.76 17.06 -7.74
CA LEU A 497 13.78 17.20 -8.82
C LEU A 497 12.82 16.00 -8.89
N PRO A 498 11.53 16.21 -9.22
CA PRO A 498 10.64 15.13 -9.59
C PRO A 498 11.06 14.52 -10.95
N GLN A 499 10.69 13.27 -11.18
CA GLN A 499 11.05 12.55 -12.42
C GLN A 499 10.54 13.27 -13.68
N THR A 500 9.38 13.91 -13.59
CA THR A 500 8.75 14.71 -14.65
C THR A 500 9.63 15.88 -15.07
N ALA A 501 10.14 16.66 -14.11
CA ALA A 501 11.07 17.75 -14.36
C ALA A 501 12.40 17.25 -14.94
N LEU A 502 12.93 16.13 -14.43
CA LEU A 502 14.16 15.54 -14.97
C LEU A 502 14.00 15.14 -16.43
N ASN A 503 12.89 14.48 -16.77
CA ASN A 503 12.60 14.08 -18.15
C ASN A 503 12.39 15.31 -19.05
N ALA A 504 11.69 16.34 -18.55
CA ALA A 504 11.43 17.58 -19.30
C ALA A 504 12.68 18.45 -19.50
N SER A 505 13.68 18.36 -18.62
CA SER A 505 14.94 19.12 -18.76
C SER A 505 15.67 18.78 -20.07
N GLY A 506 15.58 17.52 -20.50
CA GLY A 506 16.32 17.00 -21.65
C GLY A 506 17.83 16.96 -21.45
N ASP A 507 18.33 17.25 -20.24
CA ASP A 507 19.75 17.25 -19.92
C ASP A 507 20.32 15.83 -20.02
N ARG A 508 21.41 15.68 -20.78
CA ARG A 508 22.09 14.40 -21.02
C ARG A 508 23.50 14.34 -20.44
N SER A 509 24.03 15.46 -19.97
CA SER A 509 25.36 15.53 -19.37
C SER A 509 25.44 16.51 -18.21
N TRP A 510 26.46 16.32 -17.38
CA TRP A 510 26.78 17.19 -16.25
C TRP A 510 27.04 18.64 -16.70
N LEU A 511 27.70 18.83 -17.85
CA LEU A 511 27.97 20.16 -18.41
C LEU A 511 26.68 20.92 -18.74
N GLN A 512 25.70 20.25 -19.36
CA GLN A 512 24.41 20.86 -19.68
C GLN A 512 23.65 21.24 -18.42
N LEU A 513 23.58 20.31 -17.47
CA LEU A 513 22.82 20.46 -16.22
C LEU A 513 23.41 21.54 -15.30
N SER A 514 24.75 21.60 -15.19
CA SER A 514 25.44 22.60 -14.37
C SER A 514 25.39 24.01 -14.95
N GLY A 515 25.19 24.15 -16.27
CA GLY A 515 24.98 25.44 -16.93
C GLY A 515 23.57 26.03 -16.77
N ARG A 516 22.64 25.32 -16.13
CA ARG A 516 21.25 25.77 -15.96
C ARG A 516 21.11 26.81 -14.87
N THR A 517 20.24 27.79 -15.08
CA THR A 517 19.94 28.85 -14.12
C THR A 517 18.72 28.53 -13.27
N GLU A 518 18.55 29.23 -12.14
CA GLU A 518 17.34 29.10 -11.32
C GLU A 518 16.06 29.35 -12.13
N SER A 519 16.07 30.38 -13.00
CA SER A 519 14.94 30.71 -13.86
C SER A 519 14.59 29.60 -14.85
N TYR A 520 15.59 28.86 -15.35
CA TYR A 520 15.34 27.71 -16.20
C TYR A 520 14.62 26.61 -15.42
N TRP A 521 15.07 26.30 -14.21
CA TRP A 521 14.44 25.26 -13.38
C TRP A 521 12.99 25.60 -13.05
N GLN A 522 12.67 26.87 -12.80
CA GLN A 522 11.29 27.30 -12.51
C GLN A 522 10.31 27.11 -13.68
N GLN A 523 10.80 26.98 -14.91
CA GLN A 523 9.96 26.73 -16.08
C GLN A 523 9.57 25.25 -16.24
N LEU A 524 10.21 24.35 -15.49
CA LEU A 524 9.95 22.91 -15.59
C LEU A 524 8.71 22.48 -14.78
N PRO A 525 8.02 21.40 -15.22
CA PRO A 525 6.86 20.85 -14.53
C PRO A 525 7.11 20.58 -13.05
N ALA A 526 6.18 20.97 -12.19
CA ALA A 526 6.26 20.84 -10.74
C ALA A 526 7.52 21.45 -10.09
N VAL A 527 8.23 22.40 -10.70
CA VAL A 527 9.38 23.09 -10.07
C VAL A 527 9.03 24.53 -9.72
N GLY A 528 8.60 24.75 -8.47
CA GLY A 528 8.40 26.11 -7.94
C GLY A 528 9.71 26.78 -7.46
N PRO A 529 9.67 28.07 -7.09
CA PRO A 529 10.86 28.84 -6.69
C PRO A 529 11.67 28.21 -5.54
N ARG A 530 11.00 27.56 -4.59
CA ARG A 530 11.69 26.85 -3.50
C ARG A 530 12.52 25.67 -4.02
N ARG A 531 11.98 24.90 -4.96
CA ARG A 531 12.63 23.71 -5.51
C ARG A 531 13.76 24.11 -6.46
N ALA A 532 13.55 25.13 -7.29
CA ALA A 532 14.60 25.69 -8.13
C ALA A 532 15.82 26.12 -7.28
N ARG A 533 15.61 26.84 -6.17
CA ARG A 533 16.69 27.16 -5.22
C ARG A 533 17.36 25.93 -4.60
N GLN A 534 16.60 24.86 -4.32
CA GLN A 534 17.18 23.62 -3.83
C GLN A 534 18.07 22.94 -4.89
N VAL A 535 17.70 23.01 -6.17
CA VAL A 535 18.53 22.51 -7.27
C VAL A 535 19.80 23.34 -7.39
N MET A 536 19.71 24.67 -7.33
CA MET A 536 20.89 25.53 -7.33
C MET A 536 21.81 25.25 -6.14
N ALA A 537 21.26 25.13 -4.93
CA ALA A 537 22.03 24.77 -3.75
C ALA A 537 22.69 23.38 -3.84
N TRP A 538 22.03 22.42 -4.49
CA TRP A 538 22.58 21.09 -4.78
C TRP A 538 23.69 21.16 -5.83
N LEU A 539 23.49 21.92 -6.91
CA LEU A 539 24.49 22.18 -7.95
C LEU A 539 25.73 22.85 -7.36
N ASP A 540 25.55 23.76 -6.40
CA ASP A 540 26.62 24.50 -5.74
C ASP A 540 27.32 23.75 -4.61
N ASN A 541 26.77 22.63 -4.17
CA ASN A 541 27.33 21.84 -3.08
C ASN A 541 28.70 21.26 -3.44
N ALA A 542 29.69 21.48 -2.56
CA ALA A 542 31.07 21.06 -2.79
C ALA A 542 31.23 19.54 -2.91
N GLU A 543 30.55 18.76 -2.06
CA GLU A 543 30.60 17.29 -2.11
C GLU A 543 29.98 16.76 -3.41
N VAL A 544 28.89 17.35 -3.88
CA VAL A 544 28.26 17.00 -5.17
C VAL A 544 29.22 17.28 -6.34
N LYS A 545 29.85 18.47 -6.37
CA LYS A 545 30.84 18.82 -7.41
C LYS A 545 32.06 17.88 -7.36
N GLN A 546 32.53 17.52 -6.17
CA GLN A 546 33.62 16.57 -6.00
C GLN A 546 33.25 15.19 -6.55
N LEU A 547 32.05 14.70 -6.27
CA LEU A 547 31.55 13.44 -6.81
C LEU A 547 31.34 13.47 -8.32
N SER A 548 30.88 14.57 -8.89
CA SER A 548 30.74 14.68 -10.35
C SER A 548 32.11 14.60 -11.04
N HIS A 549 33.14 15.25 -10.49
CA HIS A 549 34.51 15.12 -11.02
C HIS A 549 35.05 13.70 -10.87
N TRP A 550 34.78 13.05 -9.73
CA TRP A 550 35.18 11.67 -9.51
C TRP A 550 34.52 10.71 -10.51
N LEU A 551 33.21 10.87 -10.79
CA LEU A 551 32.50 10.09 -11.80
C LEU A 551 33.08 10.30 -13.22
N ALA A 552 33.46 11.54 -13.55
CA ALA A 552 34.15 11.83 -14.80
C ALA A 552 35.50 11.09 -14.89
N ALA A 553 36.29 11.09 -13.82
CA ALA A 553 37.55 10.36 -13.73
C ALA A 553 37.39 8.83 -13.79
N GLN A 554 36.21 8.31 -13.44
CA GLN A 554 35.85 6.89 -13.61
C GLN A 554 35.27 6.57 -14.99
N HIS A 555 35.39 7.48 -15.97
CA HIS A 555 34.91 7.34 -17.34
C HIS A 555 33.39 7.10 -17.46
N ILE A 556 32.60 7.72 -16.58
CA ILE A 556 31.14 7.77 -16.79
C ILE A 556 30.86 8.85 -17.84
N GLU A 557 30.55 8.43 -19.07
CA GLU A 557 30.48 9.28 -20.28
C GLU A 557 29.72 10.60 -20.07
N SER A 558 28.58 10.56 -19.37
CA SER A 558 27.73 11.74 -19.14
C SER A 558 28.31 12.79 -18.18
N PHE A 559 29.41 12.50 -17.49
CA PHE A 559 30.11 13.43 -16.58
C PHE A 559 31.42 13.97 -17.17
N ILE A 560 31.88 13.42 -18.30
CA ILE A 560 33.07 13.91 -18.99
C ILE A 560 32.72 15.26 -19.64
N PRO A 561 33.56 16.32 -19.45
CA PRO A 561 33.33 17.65 -20.01
C PRO A 561 33.17 17.69 -21.52
#